data_AF-A0A6J6S4G1-F1
#
_entry.id   AF-A0A6J6S4G1-F1
#
_cell.length_a   1.000
_cell.length_b   1.000
_cell.length_c   1.000
_cell.angle_alpha   90.00
_cell.angle_beta   90.00
_cell.angle_gamma   90.00
#
_symmetry.space_group_name_H-M   'P 1'
#
loop_
_entity.id
_entity.type
_entity.pdbx_description
1 polymer ?
#
loop_
_entity_poly.entity_id
_entity_poly.type
_entity_poly.pdbx_seq_one_letter_code
_entity_poly.pdbx_strand_id
1 'polypeptide(L)' 'MDPVKVEHEVGALIPQKEWTNLSQRMIWHGRRVCHSRKPACGACPVAKICPSVGIGEMDNEKAKLLVKTDKDFR' A
#
# COMPACT_ATOMS: atom_id res chain seq x y z
N MET A 1 -5.76 7.71 14.93
CA MET A 1 -6.54 7.74 13.68
C MET A 1 -7.75 6.85 13.91
N ASP A 2 -8.95 7.37 13.72
CA ASP A 2 -10.19 6.62 13.95
C ASP A 2 -10.56 5.84 12.68
N PRO A 3 -10.64 4.49 12.72
CA PRO A 3 -10.96 3.68 11.55
C PRO A 3 -12.34 4.00 10.97
N VAL A 4 -13.34 4.33 11.79
CA VAL A 4 -14.70 4.63 11.33
C VAL A 4 -14.70 5.90 10.50
N LYS A 5 -13.98 6.93 10.97
CA LYS A 5 -13.83 8.20 10.22
C LYS A 5 -13.18 7.97 8.85
N VAL A 6 -12.13 7.14 8.79
CA VAL A 6 -11.43 6.83 7.54
C VAL A 6 -12.33 6.09 6.56
N GLU A 7 -13.13 5.13 7.04
CA GLU A 7 -14.08 4.40 6.20
C GLU A 7 -15.10 5.33 5.55
N HIS A 8 -15.67 6.28 6.30
CA HIS A 8 -16.60 7.27 5.75
C HIS A 8 -15.95 8.21 4.73
N GLU A 9 -14.74 8.72 5.01
CA GLU A 9 -14.02 9.60 4.10
C GLU A 9 -13.67 8.90 2.78
N VAL A 10 -13.16 7.67 2.85
CA VAL A 10 -12.82 6.87 1.66
C VAL A 10 -14.07 6.45 0.91
N GLY A 11 -15.13 6.05 1.62
CA GLY A 11 -16.41 5.66 1.04
C GLY A 11 -17.09 6.79 0.26
N ALA A 12 -16.88 8.04 0.65
CA ALA A 12 -17.39 9.21 -0.07
C ALA A 12 -16.63 9.50 -1.37
N LEU A 13 -15.37 9.09 -1.48
CA LEU A 13 -14.52 9.35 -2.65
C LEU A 13 -14.67 8.29 -3.75
N ILE A 14 -15.15 7.09 -3.42
CA ILE A 14 -15.14 5.93 -4.30
C ILE A 14 -16.56 5.39 -4.48
N PRO A 15 -17.01 5.09 -5.72
CA PRO A 15 -18.32 4.48 -5.94
C PRO A 15 -18.51 3.20 -5.13
N GLN A 16 -19.69 3.02 -4.53
CA GLN A 16 -19.98 1.90 -3.63
C GLN A 16 -19.66 0.51 -4.23
N LYS A 17 -19.91 0.35 -5.53
CA LYS A 17 -19.59 -0.89 -6.28
C LYS A 17 -18.10 -1.27 -6.25
N GLU A 18 -17.19 -0.32 -6.05
CA GLU A 18 -15.75 -0.54 -6.05
C GLU A 18 -15.16 -0.73 -4.64
N TRP A 19 -15.96 -0.59 -3.57
CA TRP A 19 -15.44 -0.64 -2.20
C TRP A 19 -14.70 -1.95 -1.90
N THR A 20 -15.27 -3.09 -2.29
CA THR A 20 -14.64 -4.41 -2.10
C THR A 20 -13.31 -4.52 -2.84
N ASN A 21 -13.25 -4.02 -4.08
CA ASN A 21 -12.03 -4.05 -4.89
C ASN A 21 -10.94 -3.14 -4.29
N LEU A 22 -11.33 -1.95 -3.84
CA LEU A 22 -10.43 -1.00 -3.19
C LEU A 22 -9.83 -1.59 -1.93
N SER A 23 -10.67 -2.14 -1.05
CA SER A 23 -10.23 -2.76 0.21
C SER A 23 -9.22 -3.87 -0.05
N GLN A 24 -9.49 -4.76 -1.01
CA GLN A 24 -8.52 -5.79 -1.41
C GLN A 24 -7.21 -5.17 -1.91
N ARG A 25 -7.26 -4.19 -2.84
CA ARG A 25 -6.07 -3.52 -3.36
C ARG A 25 -5.22 -2.88 -2.25
N MET A 26 -5.85 -2.24 -1.26
CA MET A 26 -5.15 -1.63 -0.12
C MET A 26 -4.50 -2.67 0.78
N ILE A 27 -5.20 -3.77 1.07
CA ILE A 27 -4.64 -4.90 1.85
C ILE A 27 -3.43 -5.49 1.14
N TRP A 28 -3.54 -5.79 -0.16
CA TRP A 28 -2.45 -6.34 -0.96
C TRP A 28 -1.27 -5.38 -1.04
N HIS A 29 -1.53 -4.09 -1.26
CA HIS A 29 -0.49 -3.08 -1.30
C HIS A 29 0.27 -2.98 0.02
N GLY A 30 -0.45 -2.91 1.16
CA GLY A 30 0.15 -2.87 2.49
C GLY A 30 0.96 -4.12 2.82
N ARG A 31 0.44 -5.31 2.46
CA ARG A 31 1.11 -6.59 2.74
C ARG A 31 2.31 -6.86 1.84
N ARG A 32 2.29 -6.40 0.59
CA ARG A 32 3.33 -6.73 -0.40
C ARG A 32 4.39 -5.64 -0.56
N VAL A 33 4.02 -4.37 -0.39
CA VAL A 33 4.89 -3.23 -0.75
C VAL A 33 5.05 -2.26 0.42
N CYS A 34 3.95 -1.75 0.97
CA CYS A 34 3.94 -0.71 2.00
C CYS A 34 4.00 -1.28 3.41
N HIS A 35 5.07 -2.05 3.69
CA HIS A 35 5.26 -2.69 4.99
C HIS A 35 5.36 -1.67 6.14
N SER A 36 4.81 -2.02 7.30
CA SER A 36 4.78 -1.13 8.48
C SER A 36 6.17 -0.67 8.97
N ARG A 37 7.20 -1.52 8.87
CA ARG A 37 8.55 -1.20 9.40
C ARG A 37 9.53 -0.72 8.33
N LYS A 38 9.53 -1.35 7.16
CA LYS A 38 10.47 -1.04 6.06
C LYS A 38 9.76 -1.15 4.71
N PRO A 39 9.02 -0.11 4.28
CA PRO A 39 8.29 -0.17 3.01
C PRO A 39 9.25 -0.15 1.82
N ALA A 40 8.85 -0.81 0.73
CA ALA A 40 9.60 -0.88 -0.52
C ALA A 40 9.33 0.35 -1.41
N CYS A 41 9.62 1.55 -0.90
CA CYS A 41 9.28 2.83 -1.55
C CYS A 41 9.87 2.94 -2.97
N GLY A 42 11.12 2.54 -3.18
CA GLY A 42 11.81 2.58 -4.47
C GLY A 42 11.22 1.65 -5.54
N ALA A 43 10.43 0.65 -5.13
CA ALA A 43 9.72 -0.29 -6.01
C ALA A 43 8.19 -0.08 -5.98
N CYS A 44 7.70 0.96 -5.30
CA CYS A 44 6.27 1.20 -5.11
C CYS A 44 5.64 1.85 -6.37
N PRO A 45 4.55 1.28 -6.93
CA PRO A 45 3.93 1.81 -8.15
C PRO A 45 3.32 3.21 -7.96
N VAL A 46 2.95 3.57 -6.73
CA VAL A 46 2.35 4.88 -6.40
C VAL A 46 3.37 5.85 -5.78
N ALA A 47 4.66 5.54 -5.82
CA ALA A 47 5.70 6.36 -5.20
C ALA A 47 5.68 7.82 -5.64
N LYS A 48 5.34 8.08 -6.92
CA LYS A 48 5.28 9.43 -7.50
C LYS A 48 4.21 10.33 -6.89
N ILE A 49 3.15 9.74 -6.33
CA ILE A 49 2.00 10.46 -5.75
C ILE A 49 1.88 10.25 -4.23
N CYS A 50 2.81 9.51 -3.63
CA CYS A 50 2.77 9.19 -2.21
C CYS A 50 3.43 10.33 -1.41
N PRO A 51 2.71 11.01 -0.50
CA PRO A 51 3.29 12.07 0.32
C PRO A 51 4.32 11.53 1.34
N SER A 52 4.27 10.24 1.66
CA SER A 52 5.17 9.57 2.59
C SER A 52 6.30 8.80 1.91
N VAL A 53 6.53 9.02 0.61
CA VAL A 53 7.66 8.39 -0.09
C VAL A 53 8.98 8.82 0.55
N GLY A 54 9.93 7.89 0.70
CA GLY A 54 11.24 8.17 1.32
C GLY A 54 11.41 7.68 2.75
N ILE A 55 10.34 7.26 3.44
CA ILE A 55 10.44 6.65 4.79
C ILE A 55 11.00 5.21 4.76
N GLY A 56 11.00 4.58 3.58
CA GLY A 56 11.44 3.21 3.36
C GLY A 56 12.68 3.10 2.48
N GLU A 57 12.92 1.90 1.96
CA GLU A 57 14.02 1.67 1.03
C GLU A 57 13.74 2.37 -0.31
N MET A 58 14.64 3.26 -0.72
CA MET A 58 14.50 4.05 -1.95
C MET A 58 15.36 3.51 -3.10
N ASP A 59 16.40 2.73 -2.80
CA ASP A 59 17.17 2.03 -3.80
C ASP A 59 16.27 1.02 -4.53
N ASN A 60 16.13 1.16 -5.85
CA ASN A 60 15.18 0.37 -6.63
C ASN A 60 15.48 -1.13 -6.56
N GLU A 61 16.75 -1.53 -6.59
CA GLU A 61 17.16 -2.93 -6.56
C GLU A 61 16.91 -3.54 -5.18
N LYS A 62 17.30 -2.83 -4.12
CA LYS A 62 17.04 -3.28 -2.74
C LYS A 62 15.55 -3.28 -2.40
N ALA A 63 14.80 -2.31 -2.89
CA ALA A 63 13.35 -2.22 -2.66
C ALA A 63 12.59 -3.36 -3.34
N LYS A 64 12.99 -3.79 -4.55
CA LYS A 64 12.39 -4.95 -5.22
C LYS A 64 12.50 -6.23 -4.38
N LEU A 65 13.64 -6.42 -3.72
CA LEU A 65 13.86 -7.58 -2.84
C LEU A 65 12.95 -7.58 -1.60
N LEU A 66 12.41 -6.43 -1.22
CA LEU A 66 11.46 -6.30 -0.11
C LEU A 66 10.00 -6.53 -0.54
N VAL A 67 9.72 -6.58 -1.85
CA VAL A 67 8.36 -6.80 -2.35
C VAL A 67 7.97 -8.27 -2.14
N LYS A 68 6.91 -8.50 -1.36
CA LYS A 68 6.40 -9.85 -1.11
C LYS A 68 5.50 -10.33 -2.23
N THR A 69 5.59 -11.62 -2.50
CA THR A 69 4.83 -12.36 -3.50
C THR A 69 3.95 -13.41 -2.83
N ASP A 70 3.15 -14.13 -3.60
CA ASP A 70 2.31 -15.21 -3.06
C ASP A 70 3.10 -16.33 -2.38
N LYS A 71 4.39 -16.49 -2.72
CA LYS A 71 5.28 -17.46 -2.07
C LYS A 71 5.59 -17.10 -0.61
N ASP A 72 5.47 -15.83 -0.25
CA ASP A 72 5.80 -15.33 1.10
C ASP A 72 4.65 -15.47 2.11
N PHE A 73 3.46 -15.89 1.64
CA PHE A 73 2.25 -16.05 2.45
C PHE A 73 1.76 -17.50 2.52
N ARG A 74 2.51 -18.44 1.96
CA ARG A 74 2.24 -19.89 1.97
C ARG A 74 3.15 -20.58 2.98
#